data_AF-A0A4U1FZJ5-F1
#
_entry.id   AF-A0A4U1FZJ5-F1
#
_cell.length_a   1.000
_cell.length_b   1.000
_cell.length_c   1.000
_cell.angle_alpha   90.00
_cell.angle_beta   90.00
_cell.angle_gamma   90.00
#
_symmetry.space_group_name_H-M   'P 1'
#
loop_
_entity.id
_entity.type
_entity.pdbx_description
1 polymer ?
#
loop_
_entity_poly.entity_id
_entity_poly.type
_entity_poly.pdbx_seq_one_letter_code
_entity_poly.pdbx_strand_id
1 'polypeptide(L)'
;MRTQKNQTTTSIFRPKVDQVKQPNKTCTCGACDPPKPKLPAGMRRLKIQQKFITQVRSSTVVPMITLAGEWLRKSGFEYQSHIIIIEKEGQLIINLDTA
;
A
#
# COMPACT_ATOMS: atom_id res chain seq x y z
N MET A 1 45.43 24.18 3.09
CA MET A 1 44.91 22.85 3.47
C MET A 1 43.64 22.60 2.66
N ARG A 2 43.66 21.62 1.74
CA ARG A 2 42.53 21.26 0.87
C ARG A 2 41.73 20.14 1.54
N THR A 3 40.50 20.42 1.97
CA THR A 3 39.53 19.40 2.36
C THR A 3 38.61 19.12 1.17
N GLN A 4 38.83 17.97 0.53
CA GLN A 4 37.82 17.28 -0.26
C GLN A 4 37.09 16.26 0.63
N LYS A 5 35.95 15.76 0.12
CA LYS A 5 35.18 14.55 0.53
C LYS A 5 33.92 14.88 1.35
N ASN A 6 32.72 14.37 1.06
CA ASN A 6 32.26 13.35 0.12
C ASN A 6 30.79 13.62 -0.25
N GLN A 7 30.43 13.47 -1.52
CA GLN A 7 29.02 13.36 -1.93
C GLN A 7 28.55 11.93 -1.65
N THR A 8 27.58 11.78 -0.76
CA THR A 8 26.95 10.48 -0.48
C THR A 8 25.77 10.31 -1.44
N THR A 9 25.99 9.57 -2.52
CA THR A 9 24.90 9.15 -3.43
C THR A 9 24.03 8.10 -2.74
N THR A 10 22.84 8.51 -2.32
CA THR A 10 21.80 7.62 -1.79
C THR A 10 21.25 6.77 -2.92
N SER A 11 21.73 5.53 -3.06
CA SER A 11 21.19 4.61 -4.06
C SER A 11 19.78 4.20 -3.65
N ILE A 12 18.79 4.52 -4.49
CA ILE A 12 17.40 4.09 -4.32
C ILE A 12 17.36 2.56 -4.48
N PHE A 13 17.27 1.82 -3.37
CA PHE A 13 17.06 0.38 -3.40
C PHE A 13 15.65 0.10 -3.93
N ARG A 14 15.57 -0.34 -5.19
CA ARG A 14 14.34 -0.88 -5.77
C ARG A 14 14.37 -2.40 -5.55
N PRO A 15 13.57 -2.97 -4.62
CA PRO A 15 13.54 -4.41 -4.44
C PRO A 15 13.11 -5.07 -5.76
N LYS A 16 13.97 -5.94 -6.29
CA LYS A 16 13.64 -6.78 -7.45
C LYS A 16 12.52 -7.73 -7.03
N VAL A 17 11.39 -7.63 -7.73
CA VAL A 17 10.24 -8.52 -7.54
C VAL A 17 10.53 -9.82 -8.30
N ASP A 18 11.18 -10.77 -7.65
CA ASP A 18 11.41 -12.08 -8.24
C ASP A 18 10.11 -12.90 -8.21
N GLN A 19 9.56 -13.16 -9.40
CA GLN A 19 8.36 -13.97 -9.58
C GLN A 19 8.73 -15.45 -9.65
N VAL A 20 8.48 -16.20 -8.58
CA VAL A 20 8.41 -17.67 -8.68
C VAL A 20 7.00 -18.04 -9.16
N LYS A 21 6.87 -18.44 -10.44
CA LYS A 21 5.65 -19.02 -11.01
C LYS A 21 5.23 -20.22 -10.16
N GLN A 22 4.08 -20.15 -9.49
CA GLN A 22 3.46 -21.35 -8.95
C GLN A 22 2.71 -22.07 -10.08
N PRO A 23 2.92 -23.39 -10.28
CA PRO A 23 2.22 -24.13 -11.31
C PRO A 23 0.82 -24.46 -10.77
N ASN A 24 -0.19 -23.70 -11.15
CA ASN A 24 -1.58 -24.15 -10.98
C ASN A 24 -2.44 -23.67 -12.16
N LYS A 25 -3.01 -24.67 -12.86
CA LYS A 25 -3.99 -24.67 -13.95
C LYS A 25 -4.07 -23.38 -14.79
N THR A 26 -3.52 -23.44 -16.00
CA THR A 26 -3.72 -22.47 -17.07
C THR A 26 -5.23 -22.35 -17.38
N CYS A 27 -5.91 -21.28 -16.96
CA CYS A 27 -7.25 -20.99 -17.48
C CYS A 27 -7.12 -20.44 -18.89
N THR A 28 -7.74 -21.08 -19.86
CA THR A 28 -7.84 -20.64 -21.26
C THR A 28 -9.06 -19.76 -21.53
N CYS A 29 -9.83 -19.47 -20.49
CA CYS A 29 -11.17 -18.90 -20.54
C CYS A 29 -11.24 -17.42 -20.93
N GLY A 30 -10.11 -16.71 -21.07
CA GLY A 30 -10.07 -15.27 -21.42
C GLY A 30 -10.67 -14.30 -20.39
N ALA A 31 -11.45 -14.81 -19.44
CA ALA A 31 -12.16 -14.08 -18.39
C ALA A 31 -11.46 -14.11 -17.03
N CYS A 32 -10.40 -14.92 -16.88
CA CYS A 32 -9.62 -14.95 -15.65
C CYS A 32 -8.54 -13.87 -15.71
N ASP A 33 -8.63 -12.90 -14.80
CA ASP A 33 -7.51 -12.00 -14.51
C ASP A 33 -6.26 -12.83 -14.22
N PRO A 34 -5.10 -12.51 -14.82
CA PRO A 34 -3.87 -13.21 -14.53
C PRO A 34 -3.57 -13.15 -13.02
N PRO A 35 -3.04 -14.23 -12.41
CA PRO A 35 -2.74 -14.27 -10.99
C PRO A 35 -1.78 -13.13 -10.64
N LYS A 36 -2.19 -12.30 -9.69
CA LYS A 36 -1.41 -11.13 -9.29
C LYS A 36 -0.07 -11.57 -8.69
N PRO A 37 1.05 -10.92 -9.03
CA PRO A 37 2.35 -11.31 -8.50
C PRO A 37 2.38 -11.16 -6.97
N LYS A 38 3.11 -12.09 -6.33
CA LYS A 38 3.40 -12.04 -4.89
C LYS A 38 4.20 -10.77 -4.58
N LEU A 39 3.83 -10.10 -3.49
CA LEU A 39 4.54 -8.93 -3.02
C LEU A 39 5.70 -9.34 -2.10
N PRO A 40 6.78 -8.52 -2.01
CA PRO A 40 7.82 -8.70 -1.01
C PRO A 40 7.27 -8.73 0.42
N ALA A 41 8.05 -9.28 1.35
CA ALA A 41 7.71 -9.28 2.76
C ALA A 41 7.47 -7.84 3.27
N GLY A 42 6.42 -7.66 4.06
CA GLY A 42 6.00 -6.35 4.57
C GLY A 42 5.14 -5.51 3.60
N MET A 43 5.06 -5.86 2.32
CA MET A 43 4.21 -5.16 1.35
C MET A 43 2.84 -5.83 1.20
N ARG A 44 1.78 -5.02 1.18
CA ARG A 44 0.39 -5.48 1.04
C ARG A 44 -0.30 -4.74 -0.09
N ARG A 45 -1.12 -5.46 -0.88
CA ARG A 45 -1.95 -4.86 -1.92
C ARG A 45 -3.32 -4.56 -1.33
N LEU A 46 -3.70 -3.29 -1.28
CA LEU A 46 -5.04 -2.87 -0.91
C LEU A 46 -5.88 -2.66 -2.16
N LYS A 47 -7.19 -2.92 -2.06
CA LYS A 47 -8.15 -2.65 -3.13
C LYS A 47 -8.89 -1.37 -2.79
N ILE A 48 -8.94 -0.43 -3.72
CA ILE A 48 -9.83 0.72 -3.64
C ILE A 48 -11.24 0.22 -4.00
N GLN A 49 -12.18 0.42 -3.09
CA GLN A 49 -13.59 0.10 -3.28
C GLN A 49 -14.37 1.40 -3.45
N GLN A 50 -15.42 1.38 -4.27
CA GLN A 50 -16.37 2.48 -4.27
C GLN A 50 -17.24 2.42 -3.00
N LYS A 51 -17.43 3.56 -2.34
CA LYS A 51 -18.40 3.71 -1.26
C LYS A 51 -19.42 4.76 -1.66
N PHE A 52 -20.69 4.38 -1.58
CA PHE A 52 -21.79 5.31 -1.70
C PHE A 52 -21.98 6.01 -0.34
N ILE A 53 -21.88 7.33 -0.34
CA ILE A 53 -22.18 8.15 0.83
C ILE A 53 -23.45 8.91 0.51
N THR A 54 -24.49 8.65 1.28
CA THR A 54 -25.75 9.39 1.23
C THR A 54 -25.69 10.51 2.26
N GLN A 55 -25.73 11.75 1.80
CA GLN A 55 -25.96 12.93 2.63
C GLN A 55 -27.45 13.33 2.51
N VAL A 56 -27.91 14.18 3.44
CA VAL A 56 -29.32 14.57 3.58
C VAL A 56 -29.92 15.18 2.29
N ARG A 57 -29.09 15.71 1.37
CA ARG A 57 -29.52 16.33 0.10
C ARG A 57 -28.78 15.83 -1.15
N SER A 58 -27.91 14.83 -1.04
CA SER A 58 -27.16 14.30 -2.20
C SER A 58 -26.64 12.90 -1.94
N SER A 59 -26.41 12.15 -3.02
CA SER A 59 -25.58 10.95 -2.99
C SER A 59 -24.28 11.24 -3.73
N THR A 60 -23.17 10.75 -3.19
CA THR A 60 -21.85 10.88 -3.81
C THR A 60 -21.11 9.56 -3.72
N VAL A 61 -20.43 9.20 -4.81
CA VAL A 61 -19.56 8.02 -4.85
C VAL A 61 -18.15 8.49 -4.53
N VAL A 62 -17.55 7.91 -3.49
CA VAL A 62 -16.15 8.21 -3.11
C VAL A 62 -15.30 6.95 -3.14
N PRO A 63 -13.99 7.06 -3.43
CA PRO A 63 -13.07 5.96 -3.23
C PRO A 63 -12.87 5.69 -1.73
N MET A 64 -12.85 4.41 -1.35
CA MET A 64 -12.58 3.93 0.01
C MET A 64 -11.45 2.90 -0.01
N ILE A 65 -10.49 3.06 0.91
CA ILE A 65 -9.43 2.08 1.17
C ILE A 65 -9.72 1.43 2.53
N THR A 66 -9.81 0.11 2.56
CA THR A 66 -10.05 -0.65 3.80
C THR A 66 -8.75 -1.29 4.28
N LEU A 67 -8.28 -0.87 5.46
CA LEU A 67 -7.20 -1.51 6.19
C LEU A 67 -7.79 -2.52 7.18
N ALA A 68 -7.59 -3.82 6.94
CA ALA A 68 -8.16 -4.87 7.77
C ALA A 68 -7.20 -6.06 7.94
N GLY A 69 -7.35 -6.74 9.07
CA GLY A 69 -6.63 -7.96 9.42
C GLY A 69 -5.76 -7.80 10.67
N GLU A 70 -5.42 -8.94 11.27
CA GLU A 70 -4.63 -9.01 12.50
C GLU A 70 -3.25 -8.35 12.38
N TRP A 71 -2.69 -8.32 11.16
CA TRP A 71 -1.42 -7.67 10.87
C TRP A 71 -1.43 -6.18 11.22
N LEU A 72 -2.58 -5.50 11.11
CA LEU A 72 -2.70 -4.06 11.39
C LEU A 72 -2.46 -3.80 12.88
N ARG A 73 -3.09 -4.62 13.75
CA ARG A 73 -2.87 -4.58 15.20
C ARG A 73 -1.43 -4.95 15.57
N LYS A 74 -0.86 -5.98 14.93
CA LYS A 74 0.57 -6.34 15.10
C LYS A 74 1.52 -5.19 14.72
N SER A 75 1.09 -4.28 13.85
CA SER A 75 1.82 -3.06 13.49
C SER A 75 1.54 -1.87 14.42
N GLY A 76 0.74 -2.02 15.47
CA GLY A 76 0.44 -0.99 16.46
C GLY A 76 -0.83 -0.17 16.21
N PHE A 77 -1.60 -0.48 15.17
CA PHE A 77 -2.88 0.18 14.91
C PHE A 77 -3.97 -0.48 15.75
N GLU A 78 -4.27 0.15 16.89
CA GLU A 78 -5.33 -0.26 17.80
C GLU A 78 -6.62 0.53 17.56
N TYR A 79 -7.70 0.06 18.16
CA TYR A 79 -8.95 0.83 18.19
C TYR A 79 -8.72 2.17 18.89
N GLN A 80 -9.36 3.22 18.38
CA GLN A 80 -9.26 4.59 18.90
C GLN A 80 -7.88 5.25 18.77
N SER A 81 -6.89 4.58 18.17
CA SER A 81 -5.64 5.22 17.76
C SER A 81 -5.91 6.27 16.68
N HIS A 82 -5.24 7.41 16.79
CA HIS A 82 -5.22 8.41 15.72
C HIS A 82 -4.13 8.07 14.72
N ILE A 83 -4.33 8.46 13.47
CA ILE A 83 -3.37 8.30 12.39
C ILE A 83 -3.12 9.65 11.73
N ILE A 84 -1.89 9.85 11.27
CA ILE A 84 -1.48 11.00 10.48
C ILE A 84 -1.34 10.55 9.03
N ILE A 85 -2.01 11.25 8.12
CA ILE A 85 -1.92 11.00 6.68
C ILE A 85 -1.14 12.15 6.05
N ILE A 86 -0.06 11.82 5.35
CA ILE A 86 0.79 12.77 4.62
C ILE A 86 0.74 12.42 3.14
N GLU A 87 0.43 13.40 2.30
CA GLU A 87 0.62 13.27 0.85
C GLU A 87 1.98 13.88 0.47
N LYS A 88 2.85 13.07 -0.12
CA LYS A 88 4.16 13.53 -0.63
C LYS A 88 4.48 12.85 -1.94
N GLU A 89 4.75 13.63 -2.99
CA GLU A 89 5.18 13.12 -4.31
C GLU A 89 4.21 12.06 -4.89
N GLY A 90 2.90 12.26 -4.71
CA GLY A 90 1.87 11.33 -5.17
C GLY A 90 1.76 10.04 -4.33
N GLN A 91 2.42 9.99 -3.17
CA GLN A 91 2.32 8.88 -2.22
C GLN A 91 1.53 9.30 -0.98
N LEU A 92 0.62 8.44 -0.55
CA LEU A 92 -0.04 8.54 0.75
C LEU A 92 0.76 7.75 1.78
N ILE A 93 1.30 8.46 2.77
CA ILE A 93 2.02 7.89 3.91
C ILE A 93 1.07 7.93 5.11
N ILE A 94 0.84 6.77 5.73
CA ILE A 94 -0.02 6.63 6.90
C ILE A 94 0.88 6.29 8.09
N ASN A 95 0.92 7.18 9.07
CA ASN A 95 1.68 7.00 10.31
C ASN A 95 0.71 6.87 11.49
N LEU A 96 1.12 6.13 12.51
CA LEU A 96 0.45 6.19 13.81
C LEU A 96 0.76 7.53 14.48
N ASP A 97 -0.26 8.14 15.06
CA ASP A 97 -0.07 9.30 15.92
C ASP A 97 0.43 8.83 17.30
N THR A 98 1.74 8.85 17.48
CA THR A 98 2.39 8.53 18.75
C THR A 98 2.51 9.81 19.57
N ALA A 99 1.44 10.14 20.30
CA ALA A 99 1.49 11.18 21.33
C ALA A 99 2.37 10.76 22.51
#